data_AF-A0A7K7BI66-F1
#
_entry.id   AF-A0A7K7BI66-F1
#
_cell.length_a   1.000
_cell.length_b   1.000
_cell.length_c   1.000
_cell.angle_alpha   90.00
_cell.angle_beta   90.00
_cell.angle_gamma   90.00
#
_symmetry.space_group_name_H-M   'P 1'
#
loop_
_entity.id
_entity.type
_entity.pdbx_description
1 polymer ?
#
loop_
_entity_poly.entity_id
_entity_poly.type
_entity_poly.pdbx_seq_one_letter_code
_entity_poly.pdbx_strand_id
1 'polypeptide(L)'
;LAAQMNLLLREYLLSGEVAEAERCLRELEVPHFHHELVYEALLMVLEGSGEAPVSMMVTLLKVLWETGLVTLDQMNRGFERVYEELGELSLDVPGAQGVLERLVERCFAAGVITRALRDACPPR
;
A
#
# COMPACT_ATOMS: atom_id res chain seq x y z
N LEU A 1 14.25 3.51 -8.62
CA LEU A 1 13.20 3.90 -7.66
C LEU A 1 12.20 2.75 -7.42
N ALA A 2 11.39 2.33 -8.40
CA ALA A 2 10.45 1.20 -8.21
C ALA A 2 11.11 -0.07 -7.62
N ALA A 3 12.25 -0.50 -8.19
CA ALA A 3 13.00 -1.63 -7.65
C ALA A 3 13.50 -1.45 -6.20
N GLN A 4 13.80 -0.21 -5.78
CA GLN A 4 14.22 0.08 -4.40
C GLN A 4 13.03 0.06 -3.44
N MET A 5 11.86 0.59 -3.86
CA MET A 5 10.62 0.50 -3.10
C MET A 5 10.21 -0.97 -2.91
N ASN A 6 10.30 -1.76 -3.98
CA ASN A 6 9.99 -3.19 -3.94
C ASN A 6 10.95 -3.95 -3.00
N LEU A 7 12.25 -3.65 -3.03
CA LEU A 7 13.23 -4.24 -2.11
C LEU A 7 12.90 -3.89 -0.65
N LEU A 8 12.66 -2.61 -0.35
CA LEU A 8 12.29 -2.13 0.99
C LEU A 8 11.06 -2.86 1.53
N LEU A 9 10.00 -2.97 0.72
CA LEU A 9 8.75 -3.64 1.12
C LEU A 9 8.94 -5.15 1.34
N ARG A 10 9.74 -5.81 0.51
CA ARG A 10 10.09 -7.23 0.69
C ARG A 10 10.91 -7.46 1.96
N GLU A 11 11.90 -6.63 2.22
CA GLU A 11 12.69 -6.69 3.45
C GLU A 11 11.80 -6.50 4.67
N TYR A 12 10.87 -5.53 4.63
CA TYR A 12 9.88 -5.34 5.69
C TYR A 12 8.96 -6.55 5.89
N LEU A 13 8.49 -7.20 4.82
CA LEU A 13 7.69 -8.42 4.93
C LEU A 13 8.43 -9.58 5.57
N LEU A 14 9.76 -9.63 5.41
CA LEU A 14 10.60 -10.67 5.99
C LEU A 14 11.00 -10.36 7.44
N SER A 15 11.31 -9.10 7.76
CA SER A 15 11.82 -8.69 9.08
C SER A 15 10.73 -8.25 10.04
N GLY A 16 9.64 -7.66 9.55
CA GLY A 16 8.64 -6.96 10.34
C GLY A 16 9.11 -5.62 10.93
N GLU A 17 10.31 -5.15 10.59
CA GLU A 17 10.93 -3.96 11.19
C GLU A 17 10.42 -2.66 10.53
N VAL A 18 9.39 -2.07 11.12
CA VAL A 18 8.79 -0.81 10.63
C VAL A 18 9.79 0.35 10.63
N ALA A 19 10.58 0.47 11.71
CA ALA A 19 11.55 1.56 11.85
C ALA A 19 12.62 1.53 10.75
N GLU A 20 13.02 0.33 10.33
CA GLU A 20 13.98 0.15 9.24
C GLU A 20 13.37 0.52 7.89
N ALA A 21 12.13 0.07 7.61
CA ALA A 21 11.40 0.48 6.41
C ALA A 21 11.24 2.00 6.31
N GLU A 22 10.92 2.65 7.43
CA GLU A 22 10.78 4.10 7.52
C GLU A 22 12.11 4.83 7.30
N ARG A 23 13.20 4.32 7.87
CA ARG A 23 14.57 4.84 7.66
C ARG A 23 14.97 4.71 6.19
N CYS A 24 14.83 3.53 5.60
CA CYS A 24 15.13 3.27 4.20
C CYS A 24 14.35 4.21 3.26
N LEU A 25 13.06 4.45 3.52
CA LEU A 25 12.26 5.36 2.71
C LEU A 25 12.78 6.81 2.77
N ARG A 26 13.17 7.28 3.96
CA ARG A 26 13.75 8.63 4.12
C ARG A 26 15.06 8.80 3.35
N GLU A 27 15.92 7.79 3.40
CA GLU A 27 17.23 7.81 2.73
C GLU A 27 17.14 7.81 1.21
N LEU A 28 15.99 7.43 0.63
CA LEU A 28 15.77 7.55 -0.80
C LEU A 28 15.58 9.01 -1.25
N GLU A 29 15.24 9.94 -0.33
CA GLU A 29 15.11 11.38 -0.58
C GLU A 29 14.18 11.76 -1.78
N VAL A 30 13.12 10.98 -2.00
CA VAL A 30 12.17 11.16 -3.13
C VAL A 30 10.70 11.31 -2.68
N PRO A 31 10.37 12.34 -1.89
CA PRO A 31 9.03 12.50 -1.28
C PRO A 31 7.88 12.57 -2.28
N HIS A 32 8.13 13.05 -3.51
CA HIS A 32 7.12 13.13 -4.58
C HIS A 32 6.85 11.82 -5.31
N PHE A 33 7.59 10.76 -4.96
CA PHE A 33 7.49 9.43 -5.54
C PHE A 33 7.03 8.38 -4.51
N HIS A 34 6.59 8.81 -3.33
CA HIS A 34 6.07 7.91 -2.29
C HIS A 34 4.77 7.23 -2.71
N HIS A 35 4.02 7.78 -3.67
CA HIS A 35 2.88 7.10 -4.29
C HIS A 35 3.27 5.78 -4.96
N GLU A 36 4.55 5.62 -5.37
CA GLU A 36 5.07 4.35 -5.88
C GLU A 36 5.19 3.31 -4.79
N LEU A 37 5.71 3.68 -3.61
CA LEU A 37 5.77 2.77 -2.46
C LEU A 37 4.37 2.27 -2.09
N VAL A 38 3.39 3.18 -2.05
CA VAL A 38 2.00 2.84 -1.73
C VAL A 38 1.44 1.88 -2.79
N TYR A 39 1.59 2.20 -4.07
CA TYR A 39 1.16 1.33 -5.17
C TYR A 39 1.79 -0.08 -5.08
N GLU A 40 3.12 -0.17 -4.95
CA GLU A 40 3.84 -1.44 -4.83
C GLU A 40 3.42 -2.24 -3.58
N ALA A 41 3.18 -1.56 -2.46
CA ALA A 41 2.70 -2.21 -1.23
C ALA A 41 1.33 -2.85 -1.42
N LEU A 42 0.42 -2.16 -2.11
CA LEU A 42 -0.90 -2.69 -2.43
C LEU A 42 -0.80 -3.87 -3.40
N LEU A 43 0.00 -3.76 -4.47
CA LEU A 43 0.23 -4.86 -5.42
C LEU A 43 0.76 -6.12 -4.73
N MET A 44 1.75 -5.99 -3.85
CA MET A 44 2.29 -7.13 -3.09
C MET A 44 1.22 -7.83 -2.24
N VAL A 45 0.25 -7.08 -1.73
CA VAL A 45 -0.87 -7.68 -0.97
C VAL A 45 -1.85 -8.39 -1.91
N LEU A 46 -2.12 -7.83 -3.09
CA LEU A 46 -3.01 -8.44 -4.07
C LEU A 46 -2.43 -9.74 -4.63
N GLU A 47 -1.15 -9.74 -4.98
CA GLU A 47 -0.42 -10.92 -5.50
C GLU A 47 -0.11 -11.95 -4.40
N GLY A 48 -0.12 -11.51 -3.14
CA GLY A 48 0.20 -12.32 -1.98
C GLY A 48 -0.92 -13.29 -1.58
N SER A 49 -0.60 -14.16 -0.63
CA SER A 49 -1.56 -15.08 -0.02
C SER A 49 -1.55 -14.94 1.50
N GLY A 50 -2.75 -15.00 2.10
CA GLY A 50 -2.93 -14.98 3.56
C GLY A 50 -3.07 -13.58 4.16
N GLU A 51 -3.45 -13.54 5.43
CA GLU A 51 -3.79 -12.31 6.15
C GLU A 51 -2.56 -11.59 6.74
N ALA A 52 -1.43 -12.27 6.88
CA ALA A 52 -0.23 -11.69 7.46
C ALA A 52 0.33 -10.52 6.62
N PRO A 53 0.56 -10.65 5.29
CA PRO A 53 1.01 -9.52 4.46
C PRO A 53 0.05 -8.33 4.49
N VAL A 54 -1.27 -8.59 4.47
CA VAL A 54 -2.31 -7.55 4.60
C VAL A 54 -2.10 -6.77 5.91
N SER A 55 -1.94 -7.48 7.03
CA SER A 55 -1.79 -6.82 8.34
C SER A 55 -0.48 -6.05 8.47
N MET A 56 0.59 -6.57 7.90
CA MET A 56 1.89 -5.89 7.89
C MET A 56 1.83 -4.62 7.04
N MET A 57 1.29 -4.68 5.82
CA MET A 57 1.17 -3.48 4.98
C MET A 57 0.28 -2.41 5.60
N VAL A 58 -0.87 -2.78 6.19
CA VAL A 58 -1.72 -1.81 6.91
C VAL A 58 -0.94 -1.15 8.04
N THR A 59 -0.13 -1.91 8.78
CA THR A 59 0.70 -1.38 9.87
C THR A 59 1.77 -0.41 9.36
N LEU A 60 2.48 -0.77 8.30
CA LEU A 60 3.49 0.09 7.69
C LEU A 60 2.86 1.38 7.16
N LEU A 61 1.82 1.29 6.33
CA LEU A 61 1.15 2.46 5.75
C LEU A 61 0.59 3.39 6.83
N LYS A 62 0.09 2.82 7.93
CA LYS A 62 -0.35 3.60 9.09
C LYS A 62 0.79 4.42 9.70
N VAL A 63 1.94 3.79 9.98
CA VAL A 63 3.09 4.50 10.56
C VAL A 63 3.61 5.58 9.62
N LEU A 64 3.70 5.28 8.32
CA LEU A 64 4.13 6.25 7.31
C LEU A 64 3.19 7.44 7.19
N TRP A 65 1.89 7.23 7.37
CA TRP A 65 0.88 8.28 7.43
C TRP A 65 0.98 9.11 8.73
N GLU A 66 1.01 8.47 9.89
CA GLU A 66 1.02 9.14 11.20
C GLU A 66 2.30 9.98 11.42
N THR A 67 3.42 9.55 10.86
CA THR A 67 4.69 10.31 10.87
C THR A 67 4.72 11.45 9.86
N GLY A 68 3.73 11.54 8.96
CA GLY A 68 3.68 12.50 7.86
C GLY A 68 4.71 12.22 6.75
N LEU A 69 5.39 11.06 6.78
CA LEU A 69 6.39 10.70 5.79
C LEU A 69 5.75 10.43 4.42
N VAL A 70 4.57 9.80 4.41
CA VAL A 70 3.72 9.70 3.22
C VAL A 70 2.57 10.68 3.38
N THR A 71 2.51 11.67 2.49
CA THR A 71 1.47 12.71 2.53
C THR A 71 0.13 12.18 2.02
N LEU A 72 -0.95 12.91 2.29
CA LEU A 72 -2.28 12.55 1.81
C LEU A 72 -2.34 12.42 0.28
N ASP A 73 -1.69 13.34 -0.45
CA ASP A 73 -1.59 13.30 -1.91
C ASP A 73 -0.92 12.00 -2.39
N GLN A 74 0.22 11.65 -1.78
CA GLN A 74 0.98 10.46 -2.16
C GLN A 74 0.23 9.17 -1.81
N MET A 75 -0.45 9.14 -0.66
CA MET A 75 -1.31 8.03 -0.27
C MET A 75 -2.45 7.85 -1.27
N ASN A 76 -3.23 8.90 -1.54
CA ASN A 76 -4.36 8.83 -2.46
C ASN A 76 -3.93 8.36 -3.86
N ARG A 77 -2.88 8.96 -4.42
CA ARG A 77 -2.36 8.60 -5.76
C ARG A 77 -1.94 7.15 -5.85
N GLY A 78 -1.39 6.56 -4.78
CA GLY A 78 -1.02 5.15 -4.75
C GLY A 78 -2.22 4.22 -4.83
N PHE A 79 -3.28 4.50 -4.06
CA PHE A 79 -4.54 3.74 -4.09
C PHE A 79 -5.29 3.94 -5.41
N GLU A 80 -5.42 5.18 -5.89
CA GLU A 80 -6.13 5.51 -7.13
C GLU A 80 -5.54 4.78 -8.33
N ARG A 81 -4.21 4.68 -8.42
CA ARG A 81 -3.55 3.88 -9.48
C ARG A 81 -3.97 2.42 -9.45
N VAL A 82 -4.02 1.80 -8.27
CA VAL A 82 -4.48 0.41 -8.14
C VAL A 82 -5.96 0.28 -8.51
N TYR A 83 -6.78 1.28 -8.20
CA TYR A 83 -8.20 1.28 -8.57
C TYR A 83 -8.39 1.37 -10.09
N GLU A 84 -7.61 2.21 -10.77
CA GLU A 84 -7.61 2.37 -12.23
C GLU A 84 -7.17 1.08 -12.93
N GLU A 85 -6.17 0.40 -12.40
CA GLU A 85 -5.59 -0.82 -12.99
C GLU A 85 -6.29 -2.12 -12.53
N LEU A 86 -7.25 -2.05 -11.60
CA LEU A 86 -7.87 -3.23 -10.97
C LEU A 86 -8.47 -4.20 -11.97
N GLY A 87 -9.05 -3.69 -13.06
CA GLY A 87 -9.63 -4.51 -14.12
C GLY A 87 -8.58 -5.40 -14.80
N GLU A 88 -7.40 -4.86 -15.09
CA GLU A 88 -6.29 -5.60 -15.68
C GLU A 88 -5.65 -6.54 -14.65
N LEU A 89 -5.40 -6.05 -13.43
CA LEU A 89 -4.85 -6.86 -12.33
C LEU A 89 -5.71 -8.10 -12.00
N SER A 90 -7.03 -7.99 -12.16
CA SER A 90 -7.96 -9.11 -11.91
C SER A 90 -7.89 -10.20 -12.98
N LEU A 91 -7.32 -9.92 -14.16
CA LEU A 91 -7.06 -10.93 -15.19
C LEU A 91 -5.87 -11.83 -14.79
N ASP A 92 -4.86 -11.24 -14.16
CA ASP A 92 -3.64 -11.94 -13.75
C ASP A 92 -3.77 -12.58 -12.36
N VAL A 93 -4.52 -11.94 -11.46
CA VAL A 93 -4.68 -12.35 -10.06
C VAL A 93 -6.15 -12.62 -9.76
N PRO A 94 -6.60 -13.90 -9.84
CA PRO A 94 -7.96 -14.27 -9.51
C PRO A 94 -8.34 -13.87 -8.08
N GLY A 95 -9.37 -13.02 -7.95
CA GLY A 95 -9.85 -12.54 -6.66
C GLY A 95 -9.14 -11.29 -6.12
N ALA A 96 -8.28 -10.63 -6.92
CA ALA A 96 -7.63 -9.36 -6.58
C ALA A 96 -8.62 -8.35 -6.02
N GLN A 97 -9.77 -8.17 -6.68
CA GLN A 97 -10.82 -7.29 -6.20
C GLN A 97 -11.28 -7.58 -4.77
N GLY A 98 -11.50 -8.85 -4.45
CA GLY A 98 -11.91 -9.22 -3.09
C GLY A 98 -10.83 -8.96 -2.05
N VAL A 99 -9.56 -9.12 -2.42
CA VAL A 99 -8.42 -8.79 -1.55
C VAL A 99 -8.31 -7.27 -1.37
N LEU A 100 -8.45 -6.50 -2.45
CA LEU A 100 -8.41 -5.05 -2.43
C LEU A 100 -9.49 -4.46 -1.54
N GLU A 101 -10.74 -4.90 -1.68
CA GLU A 101 -11.86 -4.45 -0.82
C GLU A 101 -11.55 -4.66 0.66
N ARG A 102 -11.03 -5.84 1.03
CA ARG A 102 -10.65 -6.13 2.42
C ARG A 102 -9.51 -5.23 2.90
N LEU A 103 -8.50 -5.02 2.06
CA LEU A 103 -7.36 -4.16 2.37
C LEU A 103 -7.79 -2.71 2.58
N VAL A 104 -8.63 -2.18 1.69
CA VAL A 104 -9.19 -0.82 1.77
C VAL A 104 -10.00 -0.64 3.05
N GLU A 105 -10.89 -1.57 3.39
CA GLU A 105 -11.67 -1.50 4.63
C GLU A 105 -10.77 -1.55 5.88
N ARG A 106 -9.71 -2.35 5.86
CA ARG A 106 -8.73 -2.39 6.97
C ARG A 106 -7.93 -1.10 7.09
N CYS A 107 -7.49 -0.53 5.97
CA CYS A 107 -6.83 0.78 5.95
C CYS A 107 -7.75 1.88 6.48
N PHE A 108 -9.03 1.86 6.10
CA PHE A 108 -10.02 2.81 6.58
C PHE A 108 -10.27 2.65 8.08
N ALA A 109 -10.50 1.42 8.56
CA ALA A 109 -10.69 1.13 9.98
C ALA A 109 -9.47 1.50 10.84
N ALA A 110 -8.26 1.42 10.26
CA ALA A 110 -7.02 1.81 10.91
C ALA A 110 -6.72 3.32 10.86
N GLY A 111 -7.56 4.12 10.18
CA GLY A 111 -7.39 5.57 10.05
C GLY A 111 -6.31 6.00 9.06
N VAL A 112 -5.88 5.09 8.18
CA VAL A 112 -4.81 5.33 7.18
C VAL A 112 -5.31 6.11 5.98
N ILE A 113 -6.57 5.90 5.61
CA ILE A 113 -7.19 6.52 4.44
C ILE A 113 -8.49 7.23 4.81
N THR A 114 -8.86 8.21 3.97
CA THR A 114 -10.10 8.96 4.15
C THR A 114 -11.32 8.13 3.74
N ARG A 115 -12.50 8.51 4.23
CA ARG A 115 -13.77 7.93 3.76
C ARG A 115 -13.93 8.09 2.25
N ALA A 116 -13.57 9.24 1.69
CA ALA A 116 -13.68 9.49 0.25
C ALA A 116 -12.85 8.50 -0.57
N LEU A 117 -11.61 8.22 -0.16
CA LEU A 117 -10.76 7.24 -0.83
C LEU A 117 -11.27 5.80 -0.68
N ARG A 118 -11.86 5.47 0.48
CA ARG A 118 -12.50 4.16 0.68
C ARG A 118 -13.71 3.99 -0.23
N ASP A 119 -14.59 4.99 -0.29
CA ASP A 119 -15.83 4.94 -1.08
C ASP A 119 -15.56 4.99 -2.60
N ALA A 120 -14.36 5.42 -3.02
CA ALA A 120 -13.91 5.40 -4.40
C ALA A 120 -13.42 4.01 -4.89
N CYS A 121 -13.28 3.01 -4.00
CA CYS A 121 -12.87 1.66 -4.38
C CYS A 121 -13.87 1.06 -5.39
N PRO A 122 -13.43 0.55 -6.54
CA PRO A 122 -14.33 0.01 -7.56
C PRO A 122 -15.16 -1.19 -7.05
N PRO A 123 -16.49 -1.19 -7.27
CA PRO A 123 -17.36 -2.28 -6.84
C PRO A 123 -17.15 -3.55 -7.69
N ARG A 124 -17.47 -4.71 -7.10
CA ARG A 124 -17.52 -6.02 -7.77
C ARG A 124 -18.49 -6.11 -8.94
#